data_AF-A0A2R4JXV8-F1
#
_entry.id   AF-A0A2R4JXV8-F1
#
_cell.length_a   1.000
_cell.length_b   1.000
_cell.length_c   1.000
_cell.angle_alpha   90.00
_cell.angle_beta   90.00
_cell.angle_gamma   90.00
#
_symmetry.space_group_name_H-M   'P 1'
#
loop_
_entity.id
_entity.type
_entity.pdbx_description
1 polymer ?
#
loop_
_entity_poly.entity_id
_entity_poly.type
_entity_poly.pdbx_seq_one_letter_code
_entity_poly.pdbx_strand_id
1 'polypeptide(L)'
;MTDAIWIRSTVHPETRKAACLLTWGSAGTALLTPEAALATARDLTAAAAAAEADVALIRSLREDVHADDAVVRGLLEAVRARRPVPTAARPALRIHAVAGAKTGKPLVHIGRGSLKAELDPDEARQMAGHWTEAAVAAQIDARLRYVLGEHPSLTAGDVNAIFEQLQGVQR
;
A
#
# COMPACT_ATOMS: atom_id res chain seq x y z
N MET A 1 -3.99 -17.41 11.55
CA MET A 1 -3.53 -16.07 11.93
C MET A 1 -3.25 -15.32 10.65
N THR A 2 -3.97 -14.25 10.37
CA THR A 2 -3.64 -13.33 9.28
C THR A 2 -2.26 -12.75 9.61
N ASP A 3 -1.25 -13.05 8.80
CA ASP A 3 0.07 -12.45 8.95
C ASP A 3 -0.10 -10.93 8.81
N ALA A 4 -0.07 -10.23 9.94
CA ALA A 4 -0.37 -8.81 9.98
C ALA A 4 0.68 -8.03 9.16
N ILE A 5 0.19 -7.09 8.36
CA ILE A 5 1.00 -6.23 7.50
C ILE A 5 1.13 -4.88 8.18
N TRP A 6 2.36 -4.50 8.48
CA TRP A 6 2.68 -3.24 9.16
C TRP A 6 3.65 -2.44 8.34
N ILE A 7 3.47 -1.13 8.30
CA ILE A 7 4.43 -0.20 7.71
C ILE A 7 4.66 0.96 8.68
N ARG A 8 5.91 1.40 8.80
CA ARG A 8 6.27 2.54 9.65
C ARG A 8 7.39 3.36 9.03
N SER A 9 7.53 4.60 9.47
CA SER A 9 8.69 5.43 9.11
C SER A 9 9.97 4.86 9.71
N THR A 10 11.07 5.07 9.00
CA THR A 10 12.42 4.76 9.47
C THR A 10 13.44 5.58 8.66
N VAL A 11 14.72 5.32 8.87
CA VAL A 11 15.81 5.83 8.03
C VAL A 11 16.62 4.70 7.46
N HIS A 12 17.21 4.93 6.29
CA HIS A 12 18.15 3.99 5.72
C HIS A 12 19.40 3.87 6.62
N PRO A 13 19.85 2.66 6.99
CA PRO A 13 20.94 2.48 7.96
C PRO A 13 22.25 3.11 7.46
N GLU A 14 22.54 2.95 6.17
CA GLU A 14 23.76 3.48 5.55
C GLU A 14 23.64 4.96 5.15
N THR A 15 22.63 5.31 4.34
CA THR A 15 22.53 6.65 3.74
C THR A 15 21.84 7.68 4.63
N ARG A 16 21.21 7.26 5.74
CA ARG A 16 20.40 8.10 6.64
C ARG A 16 19.24 8.85 5.96
N LYS A 17 18.92 8.52 4.71
CA LYS A 17 17.77 9.07 3.98
C LYS A 17 16.46 8.50 4.52
N ALA A 18 15.36 9.22 4.24
CA ALA A 18 14.00 8.78 4.55
C ALA A 18 13.74 7.38 3.97
N ALA A 19 13.18 6.49 4.79
CA ALA A 19 12.80 5.15 4.38
C ALA A 19 11.55 4.69 5.14
N CYS A 20 10.87 3.67 4.61
CA CYS A 20 9.75 3.02 5.28
C CYS A 20 10.11 1.56 5.54
N LEU A 21 9.79 1.03 6.72
CA LEU A 21 9.96 -0.38 7.02
C LEU A 21 8.61 -1.08 6.92
N LEU A 22 8.48 -1.96 5.93
CA LEU A 22 7.39 -2.91 5.81
C LEU A 22 7.74 -4.18 6.59
N THR A 23 6.78 -4.69 7.36
CA THR A 23 6.82 -6.00 8.01
C THR A 23 5.56 -6.76 7.64
N TRP A 24 5.68 -7.99 7.13
CA TRP A 24 4.54 -8.86 6.83
C TRP A 24 4.77 -10.22 7.47
N GLY A 25 4.00 -10.48 8.54
CA GLY A 25 4.11 -11.70 9.34
C GLY A 25 5.50 -11.87 9.97
N SER A 26 5.85 -13.12 10.29
CA SER A 26 7.18 -13.48 10.80
C SER A 26 8.24 -13.59 9.69
N ALA A 27 7.82 -13.55 8.42
CA ALA A 27 8.61 -14.04 7.30
C ALA A 27 9.26 -12.95 6.43
N GLY A 28 8.88 -11.67 6.55
CA GLY A 28 9.43 -10.65 5.66
C GLY A 28 9.44 -9.24 6.21
N THR A 29 10.64 -8.68 6.40
CA THR A 29 10.84 -7.24 6.49
C THR A 29 11.38 -6.70 5.17
N ALA A 30 11.04 -5.46 4.85
CA ALA A 30 11.52 -4.79 3.65
C ALA A 30 11.70 -3.30 3.88
N LEU A 31 12.87 -2.79 3.51
CA LEU A 31 13.12 -1.36 3.48
C LEU A 31 12.66 -0.80 2.13
N LEU A 32 11.77 0.19 2.19
CA LEU A 32 11.16 0.84 1.03
C LEU A 32 11.55 2.32 1.01
N THR A 33 11.56 2.92 -0.18
CA THR A 33 11.61 4.38 -0.28
C THR A 33 10.22 4.97 -0.03
N PRO A 34 10.11 6.23 0.43
CA PRO A 34 8.81 6.90 0.55
C PRO A 34 8.02 6.91 -0.76
N GLU A 35 8.70 7.03 -1.90
CA GLU A 35 8.06 7.03 -3.23
C GLU A 35 7.42 5.67 -3.53
N ALA A 36 8.09 4.57 -3.21
CA ALA A 36 7.54 3.23 -3.38
C ALA A 36 6.34 2.99 -2.44
N ALA A 37 6.40 3.52 -1.21
CA ALA A 37 5.28 3.46 -0.28
C ALA A 37 4.05 4.23 -0.79
N LEU A 38 4.24 5.48 -1.26
CA LEU A 38 3.18 6.29 -1.84
C LEU A 38 2.60 5.69 -3.12
N ALA A 39 3.44 5.10 -3.98
CA ALA A 39 2.97 4.39 -5.16
C ALA A 39 2.10 3.18 -4.79
N THR A 40 2.50 2.42 -3.78
CA THR A 40 1.71 1.28 -3.29
C THR A 40 0.38 1.74 -2.68
N ALA A 41 0.37 2.85 -1.92
CA ALA A 41 -0.87 3.44 -1.40
C ALA A 41 -1.85 3.82 -2.53
N ARG A 42 -1.35 4.48 -3.58
CA ARG A 42 -2.14 4.82 -4.77
C ARG A 42 -2.71 3.59 -5.45
N ASP A 43 -1.89 2.55 -5.61
CA ASP A 43 -2.31 1.29 -6.25
C ASP A 43 -3.36 0.55 -5.42
N LEU A 44 -3.27 0.57 -4.08
CA LEU A 44 -4.30 0.03 -3.19
C LEU A 44 -5.64 0.75 -3.38
N THR A 45 -5.64 2.08 -3.37
CA THR A 45 -6.86 2.88 -3.58
C THR A 45 -7.45 2.66 -4.97
N ALA A 46 -6.60 2.62 -6.01
CA ALA A 46 -7.04 2.37 -7.38
C ALA A 46 -7.62 0.96 -7.54
N ALA A 47 -7.00 -0.06 -6.94
CA ALA A 47 -7.49 -1.42 -6.98
C ALA A 47 -8.83 -1.59 -6.24
N ALA A 48 -9.01 -0.93 -5.10
CA ALA A 48 -10.28 -0.91 -4.37
C ALA A 48 -11.42 -0.36 -5.25
N ALA A 49 -11.22 0.82 -5.86
CA ALA A 49 -12.20 1.43 -6.76
C ALA A 49 -12.47 0.55 -8.00
N ALA A 50 -11.42 -0.05 -8.57
CA ALA A 50 -11.55 -0.93 -9.72
C ALA A 50 -12.33 -2.22 -9.40
N ALA A 51 -12.14 -2.80 -8.21
CA ALA A 51 -12.86 -3.99 -7.77
C ALA A 51 -14.36 -3.71 -7.57
N GLU A 52 -14.70 -2.59 -6.95
CA GLU A 52 -16.09 -2.13 -6.79
C GLU A 52 -16.75 -1.87 -8.14
N ALA A 53 -16.05 -1.14 -9.03
CA ALA A 53 -16.55 -0.85 -10.37
C ALA A 53 -16.77 -2.14 -11.20
N ASP A 54 -15.87 -3.12 -11.09
CA ASP A 54 -16.02 -4.42 -11.77
C ASP A 54 -17.27 -5.17 -11.29
N VAL A 55 -17.50 -5.20 -9.98
CA VAL A 55 -18.68 -5.87 -9.41
C VAL A 55 -19.97 -5.15 -9.78
N ALA A 56 -19.97 -3.81 -9.74
CA ALA A 56 -21.12 -3.01 -10.16
C ALA A 56 -21.44 -3.25 -11.65
N LEU A 57 -20.42 -3.28 -12.51
CA LEU A 57 -20.59 -3.56 -13.94
C LEU A 57 -21.12 -4.97 -14.18
N ILE A 58 -20.56 -5.99 -13.51
CA ILE A 58 -21.05 -7.38 -13.61
C ILE A 58 -22.52 -7.45 -13.20
N ARG A 59 -22.90 -6.75 -12.12
CA ARG A 59 -24.27 -6.71 -11.63
C ARG A 59 -25.20 -6.10 -12.68
N SER A 60 -24.91 -4.90 -13.18
CA SER A 60 -25.75 -4.24 -14.19
C SER A 60 -25.85 -5.03 -15.49
N LEU A 61 -24.76 -5.65 -15.95
CA LEU A 61 -24.81 -6.47 -17.16
C LEU A 61 -25.70 -7.71 -17.00
N ARG A 62 -25.74 -8.31 -15.81
CA ARG A 62 -26.57 -9.50 -15.53
C ARG A 62 -28.02 -9.15 -15.22
N GLU A 63 -28.24 -8.12 -14.40
CA GLU A 63 -29.56 -7.77 -13.88
C GLU A 63 -30.33 -6.87 -14.86
N ASP A 64 -29.68 -5.90 -15.49
CA ASP A 64 -30.35 -4.90 -16.33
C ASP A 64 -30.32 -5.27 -17.82
N VAL A 65 -29.22 -5.89 -18.28
CA VAL A 65 -29.00 -6.21 -19.70
C VAL A 65 -29.22 -7.70 -20.00
N HIS A 66 -29.33 -8.54 -18.96
CA HIS A 66 -29.45 -10.01 -19.08
C HIS A 66 -28.37 -10.64 -19.96
N ALA A 67 -27.15 -10.08 -19.92
CA ALA A 67 -26.02 -10.60 -20.65
C ALA A 67 -25.55 -11.94 -20.08
N ASP A 68 -25.16 -12.86 -20.96
CA ASP A 68 -24.55 -14.13 -20.55
C ASP A 68 -23.11 -13.95 -20.03
N ASP A 69 -22.57 -15.00 -19.41
CA ASP A 69 -21.23 -14.97 -18.82
C ASP A 69 -20.09 -14.77 -19.84
N ALA A 70 -20.29 -15.13 -21.11
CA ALA A 70 -19.29 -14.91 -22.14
C ALA A 70 -19.20 -13.43 -22.51
N VAL A 71 -20.36 -12.78 -22.67
CA VAL A 71 -20.47 -11.33 -22.94
C VAL A 71 -19.94 -10.53 -21.76
N VAL A 72 -20.36 -10.86 -20.53
CA VAL A 72 -19.90 -10.18 -19.31
C VAL A 72 -18.38 -10.21 -19.20
N ARG A 73 -17.76 -11.38 -19.41
CA ARG A 73 -16.30 -11.53 -19.37
C ARG A 73 -15.60 -10.70 -20.45
N GLY A 74 -16.05 -10.78 -21.70
CA GLY A 74 -15.44 -10.03 -22.80
C GLY A 74 -15.52 -8.51 -22.60
N LEU A 75 -16.65 -8.00 -22.11
CA LEU A 75 -16.81 -6.58 -21.79
C LEU A 75 -15.93 -6.17 -20.61
N LEU A 76 -15.85 -6.99 -19.56
CA LEU A 76 -15.00 -6.71 -18.40
C LEU A 76 -13.52 -6.66 -18.78
N GLU A 77 -13.05 -7.58 -19.61
CA GLU A 77 -11.68 -7.58 -20.15
C GLU A 77 -11.41 -6.32 -20.98
N ALA A 78 -12.35 -5.92 -21.84
CA ALA A 78 -12.22 -4.69 -22.64
C ALA A 78 -12.17 -3.43 -21.77
N VAL A 79 -12.98 -3.35 -20.70
CA VAL A 79 -12.97 -2.24 -19.74
C VAL A 79 -11.63 -2.21 -18.99
N ARG A 80 -11.17 -3.36 -18.48
CA ARG A 80 -9.90 -3.47 -17.75
C ARG A 80 -8.71 -3.08 -18.61
N ALA A 81 -8.68 -3.46 -19.89
CA ALA A 81 -7.61 -3.12 -20.82
C ALA A 81 -7.48 -1.60 -21.10
N ARG A 82 -8.55 -0.83 -20.90
CA ARG A 82 -8.56 0.63 -21.06
C ARG A 82 -8.17 1.39 -19.79
N ARG A 83 -8.01 0.70 -18.66
CA ARG A 83 -7.65 1.35 -17.40
C ARG A 83 -6.21 1.87 -17.47
N PRO A 84 -5.94 3.07 -16.94
CA PRO A 84 -4.58 3.57 -16.85
C PRO A 84 -3.73 2.62 -16.01
N VAL A 85 -2.59 2.21 -16.57
CA VAL A 85 -1.58 1.43 -15.85
C VAL A 85 -0.73 2.41 -15.02
N PRO A 86 -0.52 2.19 -13.71
CA PRO A 86 0.38 3.03 -12.92
C PRO A 86 1.79 3.01 -13.52
N THR A 87 2.33 4.19 -13.87
CA THR A 87 3.53 4.31 -14.74
C THR A 87 4.83 4.71 -14.02
N ALA A 88 4.81 5.08 -12.74
CA ALA A 88 5.92 5.89 -12.19
C ALA A 88 6.81 5.25 -11.12
N ALA A 89 6.41 4.15 -10.47
CA ALA A 89 7.27 3.47 -9.49
C ALA A 89 6.88 2.00 -9.39
N ARG A 90 7.86 1.10 -9.20
CA ARG A 90 7.56 -0.30 -8.86
C ARG A 90 6.91 -0.30 -7.47
N PRO A 91 5.62 -0.65 -7.34
CA PRO A 91 5.00 -0.75 -6.04
C PRO A 91 5.70 -1.84 -5.21
N ALA A 92 5.66 -1.69 -3.90
CA ALA A 92 6.26 -2.63 -2.97
C ALA A 92 5.50 -3.96 -2.89
N LEU A 93 4.23 -3.95 -3.32
CA LEU A 93 3.32 -5.08 -3.35
C LEU A 93 2.82 -5.27 -4.79
N ARG A 94 2.55 -6.53 -5.17
CA ARG A 94 1.68 -6.84 -6.31
C ARG A 94 0.24 -6.66 -5.83
N ILE A 95 -0.54 -5.83 -6.52
CA ILE A 95 -1.90 -5.48 -6.14
C ILE A 95 -2.81 -5.72 -7.35
N HIS A 96 -3.91 -6.42 -7.14
CA HIS A 96 -4.88 -6.74 -8.18
C HIS A 96 -6.31 -6.52 -7.68
N ALA A 97 -7.11 -5.83 -8.49
CA ALA A 97 -8.55 -5.77 -8.30
C ALA A 97 -9.20 -7.09 -8.75
N VAL A 98 -10.06 -7.64 -7.91
CA VAL A 98 -10.75 -8.91 -8.16
C VAL A 98 -12.24 -8.74 -7.94
N ALA A 99 -13.03 -9.19 -8.92
CA ALA A 99 -14.45 -9.41 -8.74
C ALA A 99 -14.66 -10.88 -8.36
N GLY A 100 -15.06 -11.14 -7.11
CA GLY A 100 -15.19 -12.49 -6.59
C GLY A 100 -16.28 -13.27 -7.34
N ALA A 101 -15.88 -14.16 -8.26
CA ALA A 101 -16.81 -14.90 -9.11
C ALA A 101 -17.85 -15.72 -8.33
N LYS A 102 -17.49 -16.22 -7.14
CA LYS A 102 -18.37 -17.01 -6.27
C LYS A 102 -19.14 -16.16 -5.26
N THR A 103 -18.55 -15.09 -4.76
CA THR A 103 -19.11 -14.28 -3.67
C THR A 103 -19.89 -13.07 -4.19
N GLY A 104 -19.66 -12.66 -5.44
CA GLY A 104 -20.18 -11.41 -5.99
C GLY A 104 -19.62 -10.16 -5.29
N LYS A 105 -18.57 -10.30 -4.47
CA LYS A 105 -17.99 -9.21 -3.68
C LYS A 105 -16.74 -8.63 -4.34
N PRO A 106 -16.50 -7.32 -4.19
CA PRO A 106 -15.26 -6.69 -4.62
C PRO A 106 -14.15 -7.07 -3.64
N LEU A 107 -12.99 -7.43 -4.17
CA LEU A 107 -11.83 -7.85 -3.38
C LEU A 107 -10.56 -7.25 -3.98
N VAL A 108 -9.56 -7.01 -3.13
CA VAL A 108 -8.22 -6.58 -3.51
C VAL A 108 -7.24 -7.66 -3.09
N HIS A 109 -6.56 -8.27 -4.06
CA HIS A 109 -5.51 -9.24 -3.81
C HIS A 109 -4.17 -8.54 -3.74
N ILE A 110 -3.46 -8.76 -2.64
CA ILE A 110 -2.12 -8.23 -2.44
C ILE A 110 -1.11 -9.36 -2.27
N GLY A 111 0.14 -9.13 -2.71
CA GLY A 111 1.19 -10.12 -2.52
C GLY A 111 2.61 -9.61 -2.67
N ARG A 112 3.53 -10.25 -1.95
CA ARG A 112 4.98 -9.97 -1.98
C ARG A 112 5.75 -11.28 -1.85
N GLY A 113 6.48 -11.66 -2.90
CA GLY A 113 7.14 -12.98 -2.94
C GLY A 113 6.12 -14.12 -2.83
N SER A 114 6.25 -14.97 -1.81
CA SER A 114 5.29 -16.03 -1.48
C SER A 114 4.09 -15.55 -0.65
N LEU A 115 4.16 -14.37 -0.04
CA LEU A 115 3.10 -13.83 0.82
C LEU A 115 1.94 -13.31 -0.02
N LYS A 116 0.73 -13.62 0.42
CA LYS A 116 -0.53 -13.24 -0.23
C LYS A 116 -1.57 -12.92 0.84
N ALA A 117 -2.38 -11.90 0.60
CA ALA A 117 -3.58 -11.60 1.38
C ALA A 117 -4.68 -11.10 0.47
N GLU A 118 -5.89 -11.16 0.99
CA GLU A 118 -7.10 -10.63 0.39
C GLU A 118 -7.64 -9.57 1.35
N LEU A 119 -8.02 -8.43 0.79
CA LEU A 119 -8.61 -7.31 1.51
C LEU A 119 -9.96 -6.98 0.86
N ASP A 120 -10.91 -6.51 1.64
CA ASP A 120 -12.02 -5.77 1.08
C ASP A 120 -11.59 -4.34 0.65
N PRO A 121 -12.41 -3.60 -0.12
CA PRO A 121 -12.04 -2.26 -0.59
C PRO A 121 -11.77 -1.26 0.53
N ASP A 122 -12.45 -1.36 1.67
CA ASP A 122 -12.30 -0.42 2.77
C ASP A 122 -11.03 -0.71 3.57
N GLU A 123 -10.71 -1.98 3.82
CA GLU A 123 -9.43 -2.44 4.35
C GLU A 123 -8.27 -2.00 3.45
N ALA A 124 -8.42 -2.10 2.13
CA ALA A 124 -7.40 -1.65 1.18
C ALA A 124 -7.19 -0.13 1.24
N ARG A 125 -8.26 0.67 1.39
CA ARG A 125 -8.17 2.14 1.58
C ARG A 125 -7.54 2.50 2.93
N GLN A 126 -7.93 1.82 4.00
CA GLN A 126 -7.36 2.03 5.34
C GLN A 126 -5.86 1.72 5.33
N MET A 127 -5.46 0.60 4.71
CA MET A 127 -4.07 0.25 4.51
C MET A 127 -3.34 1.32 3.68
N ALA A 128 -3.94 1.84 2.60
CA ALA A 128 -3.36 2.93 1.82
C ALA A 128 -3.13 4.21 2.66
N GLY A 129 -4.02 4.50 3.60
CA GLY A 129 -3.87 5.58 4.60
C GLY A 129 -2.60 5.40 5.42
N HIS A 130 -2.43 4.25 6.07
CA HIS A 130 -1.24 3.95 6.88
C HIS A 130 0.06 3.97 6.08
N TRP A 131 0.03 3.54 4.82
CA TRP A 131 1.18 3.62 3.93
C TRP A 131 1.55 5.06 3.57
N THR A 132 0.55 5.93 3.39
CA THR A 132 0.75 7.35 3.15
C THR A 132 1.32 8.04 4.39
N GLU A 133 0.75 7.76 5.56
CA GLU A 133 1.22 8.27 6.86
C GLU A 133 2.69 7.88 7.10
N ALA A 134 3.04 6.61 6.90
CA ALA A 134 4.41 6.14 7.07
C ALA A 134 5.40 6.83 6.11
N ALA A 135 5.01 7.06 4.86
CA ALA A 135 5.84 7.74 3.87
C ALA A 135 6.07 9.22 4.21
N VAL A 136 5.02 9.92 4.63
CA VAL A 136 5.10 11.33 5.06
C VAL A 136 5.93 11.44 6.34
N ALA A 137 5.67 10.59 7.33
CA ALA A 137 6.43 10.54 8.57
C ALA A 137 7.93 10.28 8.29
N ALA A 138 8.27 9.38 7.36
CA ALA A 138 9.66 9.13 7.00
C ALA A 138 10.38 10.36 6.43
N GLN A 139 9.68 11.17 5.62
CA GLN A 139 10.23 12.40 5.08
C GLN A 139 10.41 13.46 6.17
N ILE A 140 9.43 13.60 7.07
CA ILE A 140 9.48 14.52 8.21
C ILE A 140 10.63 14.11 9.15
N ASP A 141 10.73 12.83 9.50
CA ASP A 141 11.76 12.29 10.39
C ASP A 141 13.17 12.56 9.85
N ALA A 142 13.39 12.31 8.54
CA ALA A 142 14.67 12.57 7.91
C ALA A 142 15.02 14.07 7.93
N ARG A 143 14.04 14.95 7.69
CA ARG A 143 14.25 16.40 7.73
C ARG A 143 14.53 16.89 9.14
N LEU A 144 13.81 16.38 10.14
CA LEU A 144 14.00 16.73 11.54
C LEU A 144 15.36 16.24 12.05
N ARG A 145 15.80 15.02 11.68
CA ARG A 145 17.17 14.53 11.97
C ARG A 145 18.24 15.46 11.41
N TYR A 146 18.06 15.91 10.17
CA TYR A 146 18.99 16.85 9.55
C TYR A 146 19.04 18.17 10.34
N VAL A 147 17.90 18.78 10.63
CA VAL A 147 17.83 20.06 11.38
C VAL A 147 18.44 19.94 12.79
N LEU A 148 18.13 18.85 13.50
CA LEU A 148 18.69 18.61 14.83
C LEU A 148 20.20 18.31 14.79
N GLY A 149 20.68 17.66 13.74
CA GLY A 149 22.11 17.37 13.55
C GLY A 149 22.96 18.61 13.26
N GLU A 150 22.36 19.67 12.71
CA GLU A 150 23.01 20.98 12.52
C GLU A 150 23.02 21.83 13.80
N HIS A 151 22.33 21.41 14.85
CA HIS A 151 22.27 22.17 16.10
C HIS A 151 23.57 22.01 16.90
N PRO A 152 24.30 23.09 17.21
CA PRO A 152 25.66 23.00 17.74
C PRO A 152 25.75 22.39 19.15
N SER A 153 24.65 22.34 19.90
CA SER A 153 24.59 21.73 21.23
C SER A 153 24.11 20.29 21.26
N LEU A 154 23.74 19.71 20.12
CA LEU A 154 23.24 18.33 20.03
C LEU A 154 24.29 17.44 19.38
N THR A 155 24.56 16.30 20.01
CA THR A 155 25.37 15.25 19.41
C THR A 155 24.51 14.31 18.59
N ALA A 156 25.14 13.53 17.70
CA ALA A 156 24.44 12.46 16.97
C ALA A 156 23.79 11.43 17.93
N GLY A 157 24.36 11.23 19.13
CA GLY A 157 23.77 10.38 20.16
C GLY A 157 22.45 10.95 20.70
N ASP A 158 22.41 12.26 20.98
CA ASP A 158 21.21 12.94 21.47
C ASP A 158 20.08 12.89 20.44
N VAL A 159 20.41 13.13 19.17
CA VAL A 159 19.44 13.02 18.07
C VAL A 159 18.90 11.59 17.98
N ASN A 160 19.76 10.57 18.03
CA ASN A 160 19.28 9.18 17.98
C ASN A 160 18.37 8.84 19.18
N ALA A 161 18.72 9.28 20.38
CA ALA A 161 17.91 9.04 21.58
C ALA A 161 16.50 9.65 21.48
N ILE A 162 16.38 10.87 20.93
CA ILE A 162 15.08 11.53 20.67
C ILE A 162 14.22 10.66 19.75
N PHE A 163 14.79 10.17 18.64
CA PHE A 163 14.03 9.35 17.69
C PHE A 163 13.71 7.95 18.22
N GLU A 164 14.58 7.35 19.02
CA GLU A 164 14.29 6.08 19.69
C GLU A 164 13.11 6.22 20.66
N GLN A 165 13.04 7.32 21.41
CA GLN A 165 11.89 7.62 22.27
C GLN A 165 10.60 7.82 21.46
N LEU A 166 10.64 8.62 20.39
CA LEU A 166 9.48 8.86 19.53
C LEU A 166 8.97 7.57 18.87
N GLN A 167 9.86 6.69 18.42
CA GLN A 167 9.49 5.39 17.86
C GLN A 167 8.97 4.41 18.91
N GLY A 168 9.37 4.55 20.18
CA GLY A 168 8.84 3.77 21.30
C GLY A 168 7.38 4.06 21.61
N VAL A 169 6.91 5.28 21.34
CA VAL A 169 5.50 5.71 21.52
C VAL A 169 4.58 5.19 20.40
N GLN A 170 5.14 4.83 19.24
CA GLN A 170 4.40 4.37 18.05
C GLN A 170 4.21 2.84 17.98
N ARG A 171 4.56 2.09 19.04
CA ARG A 171 4.35 0.63 19.13
C ARG A 171 3.04 0.31 19.83
#